data_AF-A0A7X7ILG2-F1
#
_entry.id   AF-A0A7X7ILG2-F1
#
_cell.length_a   1.000
_cell.length_b   1.000
_cell.length_c   1.000
_cell.angle_alpha   90.00
_cell.angle_beta   90.00
_cell.angle_gamma   90.00
#
_symmetry.space_group_name_H-M   'P 1'
#
loop_
_entity.id
_entity.type
_entity.pdbx_description
1 polymer ?
#
loop_
_entity_poly.entity_id
_entity_poly.type
_entity_poly.pdbx_seq_one_letter_code
_entity_poly.pdbx_strand_id
1 'polypeptide(L)'
;MAEHLTKETFLEKVFDYENNKEWKYSGDKPCIIDFYADWCGPCKMVAPVIEELSEEYEGKLYVYKIDTEAEQELASVFGIRSIPSLLFVPM
;
A
#
# COMPACT_ATOMS: atom_id res chain seq x y z
N MET A 1 -4.62 1.11 12.60
CA MET A 1 -3.22 1.56 12.43
C MET A 1 -2.63 1.02 11.16
N ALA A 2 -2.51 1.89 10.17
CA ALA A 2 -1.90 1.57 8.90
C ALA A 2 -0.40 1.27 9.06
N GLU A 3 0.07 0.18 8.45
CA GLU A 3 1.48 -0.21 8.45
C GLU A 3 2.21 0.42 7.25
N HIS A 4 3.40 0.98 7.48
CA HIS A 4 4.26 1.49 6.40
C HIS A 4 5.10 0.34 5.82
N LEU A 5 4.92 0.06 4.52
CA LEU A 5 5.68 -0.97 3.84
C LEU A 5 6.93 -0.40 3.17
N THR A 6 8.04 -1.08 3.41
CA THR A 6 9.23 -1.02 2.56
C THR A 6 9.15 -2.08 1.48
N LYS A 7 10.06 -2.03 0.49
CA LYS A 7 10.22 -3.12 -0.49
C LYS A 7 10.28 -4.51 0.13
N GLU A 8 11.12 -4.69 1.14
CA GLU A 8 11.34 -6.00 1.77
C GLU A 8 10.02 -6.54 2.36
N THR A 9 9.33 -5.72 3.15
CA THR A 9 8.06 -6.10 3.77
C THR A 9 6.93 -6.27 2.75
N PHE A 10 6.96 -5.54 1.64
CA PHE A 10 6.00 -5.69 0.55
C PHE A 10 6.17 -7.03 -0.18
N LEU A 11 7.42 -7.43 -0.47
CA LEU A 11 7.71 -8.72 -1.10
C LEU A 11 7.24 -9.89 -0.21
N GLU A 12 7.44 -9.77 1.10
CA GLU A 12 7.01 -10.78 2.06
C GLU A 12 5.47 -10.85 2.21
N LYS A 13 4.82 -9.70 2.44
CA LYS A 13 3.42 -9.65 2.89
C LYS A 13 2.41 -9.47 1.77
N VAL A 14 2.81 -8.91 0.64
CA VAL A 14 1.89 -8.53 -0.44
C VAL A 14 2.19 -9.29 -1.71
N PHE A 15 3.31 -9.02 -2.37
CA PHE A 15 3.61 -9.64 -3.66
C PHE A 15 5.10 -9.66 -3.94
N ASP A 16 5.66 -10.85 -4.01
CA ASP A 16 7.05 -11.08 -4.39
C ASP A 16 7.21 -11.01 -5.92
N TYR A 17 7.37 -9.79 -6.44
CA TYR A 17 7.57 -9.54 -7.86
C TYR A 17 8.97 -9.94 -8.37
N GLU A 18 9.91 -10.28 -7.48
CA GLU A 18 11.25 -10.73 -7.89
C GLU A 18 11.23 -12.21 -8.31
N ASN A 19 10.47 -13.03 -7.60
CA ASN A 19 10.37 -14.47 -7.87
C ASN A 19 9.12 -14.86 -8.67
N ASN A 20 8.09 -14.00 -8.73
CA ASN A 20 6.85 -14.28 -9.43
C ASN A 20 6.61 -13.27 -10.57
N LYS A 21 6.37 -13.79 -11.79
CA LYS A 21 6.08 -12.95 -12.97
C LYS A 21 4.63 -12.48 -13.03
N GLU A 22 3.73 -13.23 -12.42
CA GLU A 22 2.30 -12.94 -12.36
C GLU A 22 1.93 -12.55 -10.93
N TRP A 23 0.93 -11.67 -10.79
CA TRP A 23 0.45 -11.24 -9.48
C TRP A 23 0.00 -12.45 -8.64
N LYS A 24 0.62 -12.61 -7.48
CA LYS A 24 0.27 -13.63 -6.49
C LYS A 24 0.29 -12.98 -5.11
N TYR A 25 -0.89 -12.69 -4.59
CA TYR A 25 -1.02 -12.07 -3.28
C TYR A 25 -0.62 -13.05 -2.17
N SER A 26 0.23 -12.60 -1.25
CA SER A 26 0.75 -13.40 -0.13
C SER A 26 -0.07 -13.28 1.15
N GLY A 27 -0.96 -12.29 1.24
CA GLY A 27 -1.72 -12.01 2.47
C GLY A 27 -2.88 -12.98 2.70
N ASP A 28 -3.30 -13.09 3.96
CA ASP A 28 -4.42 -13.92 4.41
C ASP A 28 -5.77 -13.18 4.48
N LYS A 29 -5.77 -11.87 4.21
CA LYS A 29 -6.93 -10.96 4.21
C LYS A 29 -6.77 -9.93 3.10
N PRO A 30 -7.84 -9.37 2.52
CA PRO A 30 -7.69 -8.32 1.51
C PRO A 30 -6.93 -7.13 2.08
N CYS A 31 -6.32 -6.30 1.24
CA CYS A 31 -5.63 -5.11 1.69
C CYS A 31 -5.88 -3.87 0.82
N ILE A 32 -5.67 -2.71 1.44
CA ILE A 32 -5.61 -1.42 0.77
C ILE A 32 -4.19 -0.89 0.93
N ILE A 33 -3.59 -0.43 -0.16
CA ILE A 33 -2.26 0.20 -0.14
C ILE A 33 -2.40 1.65 -0.60
N ASP A 34 -2.02 2.57 0.27
CA ASP A 34 -1.99 4.01 0.02
C ASP A 34 -0.58 4.47 -0.39
N PHE A 35 -0.41 4.80 -1.67
CA PHE A 35 0.81 5.40 -2.20
C PHE A 35 0.76 6.91 -1.98
N TYR A 36 1.67 7.43 -1.17
CA TYR A 36 1.67 8.82 -0.71
C TYR A 36 3.09 9.41 -0.70
N ALA A 37 3.18 10.71 -0.39
CA ALA A 37 4.42 11.39 0.00
C ALA A 37 4.11 12.50 1.01
N ASP A 38 5.06 12.87 1.86
CA ASP A 38 4.85 13.85 2.94
C ASP A 38 4.53 15.27 2.45
N TRP A 39 5.01 15.63 1.25
CA TRP A 39 4.76 16.93 0.63
C TRP A 39 3.38 17.01 -0.07
N CYS A 40 2.71 15.87 -0.25
CA CYS A 40 1.46 15.78 -0.99
C CYS A 40 0.27 16.30 -0.16
N GLY A 41 -0.23 17.49 -0.52
CA GLY A 41 -1.42 18.09 0.10
C GLY A 41 -2.67 17.19 0.05
N PRO A 42 -3.07 16.66 -1.11
CA PRO A 42 -4.23 15.76 -1.20
C PRO A 42 -4.08 14.47 -0.38
N CYS A 43 -2.89 13.91 -0.28
CA CYS A 43 -2.62 12.72 0.52
C CYS A 43 -2.94 12.96 2.00
N LYS A 44 -2.63 14.14 2.53
CA LYS A 44 -2.97 14.53 3.92
C LYS A 44 -4.47 14.61 4.18
N MET A 45 -5.28 14.89 3.14
CA MET A 45 -6.74 14.87 3.26
C MET A 45 -7.30 13.43 3.27
N VAL A 46 -6.65 12.51 2.54
CA VAL A 46 -7.06 11.09 2.46
C VAL A 46 -6.60 10.30 3.69
N ALA A 47 -5.42 10.61 4.24
CA ALA A 47 -4.85 9.93 5.39
C ALA A 47 -5.80 9.67 6.58
N PRO A 48 -6.58 10.67 7.09
CA PRO A 48 -7.49 10.41 8.20
C PRO A 48 -8.62 9.44 7.85
N VAL A 49 -9.10 9.45 6.61
CA VAL A 49 -10.15 8.52 6.14
C VAL A 49 -9.61 7.10 6.06
N ILE A 50 -8.38 6.93 5.57
CA ILE A 50 -7.72 5.63 5.50
C ILE A 50 -7.44 5.06 6.90
N GLU A 51 -7.08 5.91 7.87
CA GLU A 51 -6.89 5.48 9.25
C GLU A 51 -8.21 5.07 9.91
N GLU A 52 -9.29 5.84 9.71
CA GLU A 52 -10.63 5.47 10.18
C GLU A 52 -11.08 4.11 9.61
N LEU A 53 -10.85 3.88 8.31
CA LEU A 53 -11.12 2.59 7.67
C LEU A 53 -10.26 1.45 8.25
N SER A 54 -9.00 1.74 8.60
CA SER A 54 -8.13 0.76 9.25
C SER A 54 -8.66 0.31 10.61
N GLU A 55 -9.28 1.22 11.36
CA GLU A 55 -9.89 0.92 12.67
C GLU A 55 -11.23 0.20 12.49
N GLU A 56 -12.11 0.70 11.61
CA GLU A 56 -13.44 0.11 11.38
C GLU A 56 -13.36 -1.34 10.86
N TYR A 57 -12.37 -1.61 10.00
CA TYR A 57 -12.16 -2.93 9.40
C TYR A 57 -11.01 -3.72 10.06
N GLU A 58 -10.66 -3.39 11.30
CA GLU A 58 -9.63 -4.11 12.05
C GLU A 58 -9.92 -5.63 12.04
N GLY A 59 -8.89 -6.42 11.71
CA GLY A 59 -8.99 -7.87 11.61
C GLY A 59 -9.73 -8.40 10.37
N LYS A 60 -10.31 -7.53 9.52
CA LYS A 60 -10.98 -7.91 8.26
C LYS A 60 -10.16 -7.62 7.02
N LEU A 61 -9.38 -6.54 7.02
CA LEU A 61 -8.45 -6.18 5.95
C LEU A 61 -7.18 -5.56 6.54
N TYR A 62 -6.12 -5.52 5.73
CA TYR A 62 -4.92 -4.75 6.05
C TYR A 62 -4.95 -3.39 5.38
N VAL A 63 -4.47 -2.37 6.08
CA VAL A 63 -4.21 -1.05 5.50
C VAL A 63 -2.72 -0.81 5.55
N TYR A 64 -2.15 -0.58 4.38
CA TYR A 64 -0.73 -0.33 4.18
C TYR A 64 -0.51 1.06 3.57
N LYS A 65 0.66 1.63 3.82
CA LYS A 65 1.12 2.87 3.19
C LYS A 65 2.49 2.66 2.57
N ILE A 66 2.72 3.24 1.40
CA ILE A 66 4.02 3.26 0.73
C ILE A 66 4.36 4.72 0.45
N ASP A 67 5.49 5.17 0.99
CA ASP A 67 6.07 6.46 0.64
C ASP A 67 6.78 6.34 -0.71
N THR A 68 6.29 7.04 -1.73
CA THR A 68 6.84 6.97 -3.08
C THR A 68 8.21 7.62 -3.22
N GLU A 69 8.60 8.49 -2.29
CA GLU A 69 9.94 9.10 -2.27
C GLU A 69 10.99 8.14 -1.69
N ALA A 70 10.61 7.37 -0.66
CA ALA A 70 11.46 6.36 -0.04
C ALA A 70 11.54 5.07 -0.88
N GLU A 71 10.41 4.64 -1.44
CA GLU A 71 10.26 3.35 -2.13
C GLU A 71 10.06 3.54 -3.65
N GLN A 72 11.00 4.24 -4.29
CA GLN A 72 10.91 4.60 -5.72
C GLN A 72 10.79 3.38 -6.66
N GLU A 73 11.43 2.27 -6.30
CA GLU A 73 11.33 1.02 -7.06
C GLU A 73 9.90 0.48 -7.04
N LEU A 74 9.25 0.43 -5.87
CA LEU A 74 7.86 -0.02 -5.77
C LEU A 74 6.91 0.90 -6.53
N ALA A 75 7.08 2.21 -6.35
CA ALA A 75 6.32 3.19 -7.10
C ALA A 75 6.45 2.94 -8.62
N SER A 76 7.65 2.58 -9.09
CA SER A 76 7.92 2.26 -10.49
C SER A 76 7.29 0.94 -10.94
N VAL A 77 7.35 -0.12 -10.13
CA VAL A 77 6.73 -1.43 -10.41
C VAL A 77 5.23 -1.30 -10.66
N PHE A 78 4.56 -0.46 -9.87
CA PHE A 78 3.13 -0.17 -10.03
C PHE A 78 2.82 0.96 -11.02
N GLY A 79 3.84 1.58 -11.61
CA GLY A 79 3.67 2.69 -12.54
C GLY A 79 2.98 3.90 -11.92
N ILE A 80 3.21 4.17 -10.63
CA ILE A 80 2.65 5.30 -9.90
C ILE A 80 3.21 6.61 -10.50
N ARG A 81 2.33 7.40 -11.11
CA ARG A 81 2.67 8.70 -11.73
C ARG A 81 2.06 9.90 -11.02
N SER A 82 1.12 9.64 -10.10
CA SER A 82 0.39 10.65 -9.35
C SER A 82 0.02 10.08 -7.99
N ILE A 83 0.06 10.95 -6.98
CA ILE A 83 -0.32 10.63 -5.61
C ILE A 83 -1.40 11.59 -5.12
N PRO A 84 -2.32 11.14 -4.24
CA PRO A 84 -2.41 9.78 -3.72
C PRO A 84 -2.88 8.78 -4.79
N SER A 85 -2.45 7.52 -4.67
CA SER A 85 -2.99 6.40 -5.42
C SER A 85 -3.34 5.29 -4.45
N LEU A 86 -4.53 4.71 -4.57
CA LEU A 86 -5.01 3.62 -3.72
C LEU A 86 -5.09 2.33 -4.54
N LEU A 87 -4.41 1.29 -4.07
CA LEU A 87 -4.54 -0.06 -4.63
C LEU A 87 -5.40 -0.92 -3.70
N PHE A 88 -6.44 -1.52 -4.25
CA PHE A 88 -7.32 -2.46 -3.56
C PHE A 88 -6.97 -3.87 -4.00
N VAL A 89 -6.57 -4.71 -3.05
CA VAL A 89 -6.15 -6.09 -3.29
C VAL A 89 -7.21 -7.03 -2.72
N PRO A 90 -7.95 -7.77 -3.58
CA PRO A 90 -8.91 -8.77 -3.14
C PRO A 90 -8.24 -10.08 -2.73
N MET A 91 -9.04 -11.02 -2.20
CA MET A 91 -8.64 -12.41 -1.92
C MET A 91 -8.70 -13.31 -3.16
#